data_AF-A0A1I0G1N4-F1
#
_entry.id   AF-A0A1I0G1N4-F1
#
_cell.length_a   1.000
_cell.length_b   1.000
_cell.length_c   1.000
_cell.angle_alpha   90.00
_cell.angle_beta   90.00
_cell.angle_gamma   90.00
#
_symmetry.space_group_name_H-M   'P 1'
#
loop_
_entity.id
_entity.type
_entity.pdbx_description
1 polymer ?
#
loop_
_entity_poly.entity_id
_entity_poly.type
_entity_poly.pdbx_seq_one_letter_code
_entity_poly.pdbx_strand_id
1 'polypeptide(L)'
;MNKNTIYYKQVELLIRVLPFVAKQKCFALKGGTAINLFVREFPRLSVDIDLVYLPMKLRDDALLEICEALDAIGVDLKKAFKDVELTEAYRSKQDILRLIVARNGVQVKVELSPVLRGTVYKPKLMEVCTSVEDEFGYVEMPVVDLADLYAGKICA
;
A
#
# COMPACT_ATOMS: atom_id res chain seq x y z
N MET A 1 2.59 -12.16 17.96
CA MET A 1 1.14 -12.38 17.75
C MET A 1 0.85 -13.89 17.49
N ASN A 2 -0.39 -14.40 17.56
CA ASN A 2 -0.66 -15.82 17.20
C ASN A 2 -0.52 -16.01 15.68
N LYS A 3 0.51 -16.75 15.25
CA LYS A 3 0.90 -16.97 13.85
C LYS A 3 -0.13 -17.71 13.00
N ASN A 4 -1.05 -18.44 13.64
CA ASN A 4 -2.09 -19.20 12.94
C ASN A 4 -3.33 -18.38 12.61
N THR A 5 -3.38 -17.11 13.01
CA THR A 5 -4.51 -16.23 12.71
C THR A 5 -4.49 -15.80 11.24
N ILE A 6 -5.69 -15.62 10.68
CA ILE A 6 -5.88 -15.01 9.35
C ILE A 6 -5.16 -13.65 9.28
N TYR A 7 -5.22 -12.88 10.36
CA TYR A 7 -4.59 -11.57 10.47
C TYR A 7 -3.07 -11.61 10.35
N TYR A 8 -2.40 -12.53 11.03
CA TYR A 8 -0.95 -12.68 10.93
C TYR A 8 -0.54 -12.96 9.48
N LYS A 9 -1.24 -13.88 8.82
CA LYS A 9 -1.02 -14.22 7.42
C LYS A 9 -1.30 -13.05 6.47
N GLN A 10 -2.30 -12.20 6.78
CA GLN A 10 -2.54 -10.97 6.02
C GLN A 10 -1.40 -9.96 6.16
N VAL A 11 -0.85 -9.77 7.37
CA VAL A 11 0.30 -8.87 7.57
C VAL A 11 1.55 -9.43 6.87
N GLU A 12 1.77 -10.74 6.93
CA GLU A 12 2.85 -11.40 6.19
C GLU A 12 2.69 -11.19 4.67
N LEU A 13 1.48 -11.32 4.13
CA LEU A 13 1.22 -11.02 2.72
C LEU A 13 1.44 -9.53 2.42
N LEU A 14 1.00 -8.63 3.28
CA LEU A 14 1.18 -7.19 3.12
C LEU A 14 2.66 -6.83 3.02
N ILE A 15 3.48 -7.30 3.97
CA ILE A 15 4.92 -7.07 4.01
C ILE A 15 5.60 -7.62 2.75
N ARG A 16 5.13 -8.76 2.21
CA ARG A 16 5.61 -9.31 0.94
C ARG A 16 5.18 -8.51 -0.30
N VAL A 17 4.05 -7.79 -0.24
CA VAL A 17 3.54 -6.99 -1.36
C VAL A 17 4.19 -5.60 -1.40
N LEU A 18 4.46 -4.98 -0.26
CA LEU A 18 5.00 -3.61 -0.18
C LEU A 18 6.26 -3.35 -1.05
N PRO A 19 7.26 -4.26 -1.14
CA PRO A 19 8.43 -4.04 -2.01
C PRO A 19 8.08 -3.85 -3.49
N PHE A 20 7.02 -4.48 -3.98
CA PHE A 20 6.55 -4.31 -5.36
C PHE A 20 5.89 -2.95 -5.58
N VAL A 21 5.17 -2.47 -4.56
CA VAL A 21 4.57 -1.14 -4.56
C VAL A 21 5.65 -0.05 -4.46
N ALA A 22 6.69 -0.25 -3.63
CA ALA A 22 7.78 0.70 -3.43
C ALA A 22 8.66 0.95 -4.67
N LYS A 23 8.60 0.08 -5.68
CA LYS A 23 9.20 0.31 -7.00
C LYS A 23 8.52 1.47 -7.74
N GLN A 24 7.23 1.69 -7.51
CA GLN A 24 6.45 2.74 -8.15
C GLN A 24 6.68 4.08 -7.45
N LYS A 25 7.59 4.90 -8.01
CA LYS A 25 7.98 6.20 -7.43
C LYS A 25 6.89 7.28 -7.49
N CYS A 26 5.80 7.03 -8.19
CA CYS A 26 4.63 7.89 -8.22
C CYS A 26 3.75 7.76 -6.97
N PHE A 27 4.04 6.83 -6.05
CA PHE A 27 3.23 6.57 -4.87
C PHE A 27 3.97 6.86 -3.56
N ALA A 28 3.19 7.25 -2.54
CA ALA A 28 3.58 7.16 -1.14
C ALA A 28 2.50 6.48 -0.31
N LEU A 29 2.91 5.76 0.73
CA LEU A 29 2.04 5.08 1.68
C LEU A 29 1.41 6.09 2.64
N LYS A 30 0.12 5.93 2.90
CA LYS A 30 -0.64 6.72 3.87
C LYS A 30 -1.49 5.82 4.76
N GLY A 31 -2.35 6.47 5.55
CA GLY A 31 -3.44 5.78 6.23
C GLY A 31 -2.99 4.97 7.43
N GLY A 32 -3.80 3.98 7.80
CA GLY A 32 -3.62 3.24 9.04
C GLY A 32 -2.38 2.36 9.04
N THR A 33 -2.06 1.78 7.89
CA THR A 33 -0.94 0.85 7.72
C THR A 33 0.40 1.57 7.78
N ALA A 34 0.50 2.76 7.19
CA ALA A 34 1.67 3.62 7.38
C ALA A 34 1.95 3.89 8.86
N ILE A 35 0.91 4.32 9.60
CA ILE A 35 1.04 4.62 11.04
C ILE A 35 1.46 3.37 11.82
N ASN A 36 0.87 2.21 11.51
CA ASN A 36 1.10 0.99 12.28
C ASN A 36 2.40 0.28 11.96
N LEU A 37 2.95 0.42 10.75
CA LEU A 37 4.15 -0.29 10.36
C LEU A 37 5.41 0.57 10.42
N PHE A 38 5.29 1.89 10.27
CA PHE A 38 6.44 2.78 10.11
C PHE A 38 6.55 3.86 11.21
N VAL A 39 5.50 4.08 12.02
CA VAL A 39 5.47 5.16 13.02
C VAL A 39 5.27 4.65 14.44
N ARG A 40 4.34 3.70 14.62
CA ARG A 40 4.01 3.11 15.91
C ARG A 40 4.22 1.62 15.79
N GLU A 41 4.97 1.03 16.71
CA GLU A 41 5.32 -0.40 16.85
C GLU A 41 4.10 -1.35 16.81
N PHE A 42 3.42 -1.44 15.66
CA PHE A 42 2.24 -2.24 15.36
C PHE A 42 1.16 -2.31 16.47
N PRO A 43 0.65 -1.15 16.97
CA PRO A 43 -0.24 -1.13 18.14
C PRO A 43 -1.65 -1.67 17.86
N ARG A 44 -2.04 -1.83 16.58
CA ARG A 44 -3.35 -2.31 16.15
C ARG A 44 -3.27 -2.93 14.77
N LEU A 45 -4.34 -3.60 14.35
CA LEU A 45 -4.46 -4.18 13.01
C LEU A 45 -4.81 -3.11 11.96
N SER A 46 -4.11 -3.16 10.83
CA SER A 46 -4.39 -2.43 9.59
C SER A 46 -3.71 -3.19 8.45
N VAL A 47 -4.47 -3.67 7.48
CA VAL A 47 -3.98 -4.62 6.45
C VAL A 47 -4.25 -4.17 5.00
N ASP A 48 -4.76 -2.95 4.83
CA ASP A 48 -4.91 -2.32 3.52
C ASP A 48 -3.70 -1.41 3.23
N ILE A 49 -3.22 -1.42 1.99
CA ILE A 49 -2.13 -0.58 1.48
C ILE A 49 -2.78 0.65 0.84
N ASP A 50 -3.00 1.68 1.65
CA ASP A 50 -3.52 2.97 1.20
C ASP A 50 -2.38 3.83 0.61
N LEU A 51 -2.53 4.27 -0.63
CA LEU A 51 -1.52 5.11 -1.30
C LEU A 51 -2.08 6.48 -1.67
N VAL A 52 -1.16 7.41 -1.91
CA VAL A 52 -1.41 8.67 -2.60
C VAL A 52 -0.58 8.73 -3.87
N TYR A 53 -1.18 9.19 -4.96
CA TYR A 53 -0.46 9.54 -6.18
C TYR A 53 0.21 10.92 -6.02
N LEU A 54 1.52 10.97 -6.18
CA LEU A 54 2.35 12.14 -5.87
C LEU A 54 2.33 13.23 -6.96
N PRO A 55 2.40 12.91 -8.26
CA PRO A 55 2.41 13.95 -9.28
C PRO A 55 1.11 14.76 -9.31
N MET A 56 1.24 16.08 -9.50
CA MET A 56 0.10 16.99 -9.66
C MET A 56 -0.29 17.12 -11.14
N LYS A 57 -0.77 16.02 -11.72
CA LYS A 57 -1.28 15.97 -13.11
C LYS A 57 -2.78 16.17 -13.18
N LEU A 58 -3.29 16.43 -14.39
CA LEU A 58 -4.72 16.43 -14.66
C LEU A 58 -5.32 15.07 -14.34
N ARG A 59 -6.63 15.05 -14.08
CA ARG A 59 -7.34 13.85 -13.60
C ARG A 59 -7.09 12.65 -14.50
N ASP A 60 -7.29 12.80 -15.80
CA ASP A 60 -7.26 11.66 -16.73
C ASP A 60 -5.84 11.10 -16.88
N ASP A 61 -4.83 11.97 -16.97
CA ASP A 61 -3.42 11.58 -16.98
C ASP A 61 -3.03 10.85 -15.70
N ALA A 62 -3.48 11.35 -14.54
CA ALA A 62 -3.21 10.72 -13.26
C ALA A 62 -3.87 9.34 -13.16
N LEU A 63 -5.13 9.19 -13.61
CA LEU A 63 -5.80 7.90 -13.61
C LEU A 63 -5.12 6.89 -14.52
N LEU A 64 -4.64 7.31 -15.69
CA LEU A 64 -3.89 6.47 -16.62
C LEU A 64 -2.59 5.96 -15.96
N GLU A 65 -1.78 6.86 -15.40
CA GLU A 65 -0.51 6.49 -14.75
C GLU A 65 -0.69 5.62 -13.52
N ILE A 66 -1.77 5.85 -12.75
CA ILE A 66 -2.10 4.96 -11.63
C ILE A 66 -2.42 3.56 -12.14
N CYS A 67 -3.23 3.42 -13.19
CA CYS A 67 -3.56 2.12 -13.78
C CYS A 67 -2.30 1.42 -14.33
N GLU A 68 -1.42 2.13 -15.02
CA GLU A 68 -0.15 1.58 -15.52
C GLU A 68 0.76 1.10 -14.38
N ALA A 69 0.86 1.87 -13.29
CA ALA A 69 1.64 1.48 -12.12
C ALA A 69 1.02 0.27 -11.38
N LEU A 70 -0.32 0.19 -11.29
CA LEU A 70 -1.02 -0.98 -10.75
C LEU A 70 -0.81 -2.22 -11.63
N ASP A 71 -0.85 -2.08 -12.96
CA ASP A 71 -0.55 -3.14 -13.91
C ASP A 71 0.89 -3.64 -13.73
N ALA A 72 1.86 -2.73 -13.61
CA ALA A 72 3.27 -3.08 -13.37
C ALA A 72 3.45 -3.86 -12.05
N ILE A 73 2.80 -3.42 -10.96
CA ILE A 73 2.77 -4.15 -9.68
C ILE A 73 2.20 -5.54 -9.89
N GLY A 74 1.06 -5.67 -10.58
CA GLY A 74 0.40 -6.96 -10.82
C GLY A 74 1.26 -7.93 -11.63
N VAL A 75 1.95 -7.44 -12.67
CA VAL A 75 2.88 -8.23 -13.48
C VAL A 75 4.05 -8.75 -12.63
N ASP A 76 4.65 -7.89 -11.81
CA ASP A 76 5.76 -8.30 -10.96
C ASP A 76 5.33 -9.30 -9.87
N LEU A 77 4.15 -9.11 -9.28
CA LEU A 77 3.58 -10.06 -8.31
C LEU A 77 3.36 -11.44 -8.93
N LYS A 78 2.78 -11.50 -10.13
CA LYS A 78 2.58 -12.76 -10.88
C LYS A 78 3.90 -13.46 -11.23
N LYS A 79 4.97 -12.70 -11.49
CA LYS A 79 6.31 -13.26 -11.72
C LYS A 79 6.92 -13.81 -10.43
N ALA A 80 6.73 -13.12 -9.31
CA ALA A 80 7.34 -13.49 -8.03
C ALA A 80 6.58 -14.62 -7.31
N PHE A 81 5.26 -14.70 -7.46
CA PHE A 81 4.41 -15.64 -6.75
C PHE A 81 3.58 -16.47 -7.74
N LYS A 82 3.80 -17.79 -7.75
CA LYS A 82 3.08 -18.69 -8.66
C LYS A 82 1.60 -18.89 -8.28
N ASP A 83 1.29 -18.71 -6.99
CA ASP A 83 0.00 -18.97 -6.35
C ASP A 83 -0.77 -17.69 -5.98
N VAL A 84 -0.44 -16.56 -6.63
CA VAL A 84 -1.13 -15.28 -6.40
C VAL A 84 -2.35 -15.14 -7.31
N GLU A 85 -3.45 -14.71 -6.73
CA GLU A 85 -4.67 -14.32 -7.42
C GLU A 85 -4.80 -12.80 -7.36
N LEU A 86 -4.98 -12.16 -8.51
CA LEU A 86 -5.12 -10.71 -8.61
C LEU A 86 -6.52 -10.34 -9.11
N THR A 87 -7.18 -9.42 -8.41
CA THR A 87 -8.39 -8.76 -8.91
C THR A 87 -8.10 -7.29 -9.20
N GLU A 88 -8.16 -6.93 -10.48
CA GLU A 88 -7.80 -5.63 -11.03
C GLU A 88 -9.08 -4.78 -11.20
N ALA A 89 -9.62 -4.26 -10.09
CA ALA A 89 -10.93 -3.61 -10.07
C ALA A 89 -11.00 -2.34 -10.95
N TYR A 90 -9.86 -1.70 -11.18
CA TYR A 90 -9.74 -0.54 -12.06
C TYR A 90 -10.04 -0.83 -13.54
N ARG A 91 -10.07 -2.12 -13.95
CA ARG A 91 -10.47 -2.51 -15.31
C ARG A 91 -11.98 -2.40 -15.55
N SER A 92 -12.81 -2.58 -14.52
CA SER A 92 -14.27 -2.48 -14.66
C SER A 92 -14.75 -1.04 -14.56
N LYS A 93 -14.06 -0.21 -13.79
CA LYS A 93 -14.37 1.22 -13.65
C LYS A 93 -13.09 2.00 -13.29
N GLN A 94 -12.72 2.97 -14.12
CA GLN A 94 -11.45 3.70 -14.00
C GLN A 94 -11.29 4.51 -12.70
N ASP A 95 -12.36 4.78 -11.96
CA ASP A 95 -12.30 5.47 -10.66
C ASP A 95 -12.21 4.51 -9.46
N ILE A 96 -12.27 3.19 -9.68
CA ILE A 96 -12.07 2.15 -8.65
C ILE A 96 -10.61 1.70 -8.70
N LEU A 97 -9.72 2.56 -8.22
CA LEU A 97 -8.26 2.35 -8.24
C LEU A 97 -7.82 1.37 -7.15
N ARG A 98 -8.13 0.09 -7.35
CA ARG A 98 -7.90 -0.99 -6.40
C ARG A 98 -7.35 -2.23 -7.09
N LEU A 99 -6.24 -2.72 -6.57
CA LEU A 99 -5.71 -4.05 -6.86
C LEU A 99 -5.85 -4.92 -5.61
N ILE A 100 -6.60 -6.01 -5.71
CA ILE A 100 -6.71 -7.00 -4.62
C ILE A 100 -5.69 -8.10 -4.88
N VAL A 101 -4.83 -8.36 -3.91
CA VAL A 101 -3.82 -9.41 -3.96
C VAL A 101 -4.24 -10.50 -2.97
N ALA A 102 -4.62 -11.66 -3.49
CA ALA A 102 -5.01 -12.81 -2.69
C ALA A 102 -3.99 -13.95 -2.86
N ARG A 103 -3.68 -14.63 -1.76
CA ARG A 103 -2.74 -15.75 -1.73
C ARG A 103 -2.98 -16.60 -0.48
N ASN A 104 -2.96 -17.93 -0.60
CA ASN A 104 -3.08 -18.85 0.54
C ASN A 104 -4.28 -18.58 1.48
N GLY A 105 -5.43 -18.21 0.90
CA GLY A 105 -6.67 -17.97 1.64
C GLY A 105 -6.74 -16.63 2.38
N VAL A 106 -5.77 -15.73 2.17
CA VAL A 106 -5.80 -14.35 2.69
C VAL A 106 -5.66 -13.34 1.57
N GLN A 107 -6.09 -12.10 1.82
CA GLN A 107 -5.98 -11.02 0.86
C GLN A 107 -5.58 -9.70 1.50
N VAL A 108 -4.92 -8.86 0.71
CA VAL A 108 -4.60 -7.46 1.01
C VAL A 108 -5.02 -6.60 -0.18
N LYS A 109 -5.33 -5.33 0.06
CA LYS A 109 -5.75 -4.41 -0.99
C LYS A 109 -4.72 -3.32 -1.17
N VAL A 110 -4.35 -3.03 -2.41
CA VAL A 110 -3.58 -1.84 -2.79
C VAL A 110 -4.58 -0.85 -3.36
N GLU A 111 -4.76 0.29 -2.68
CA GLU A 111 -5.84 1.23 -2.94
C GLU A 111 -5.35 2.67 -3.12
N LEU A 112 -5.96 3.39 -4.06
CA LEU A 112 -5.77 4.81 -4.28
C LEU A 112 -7.12 5.54 -4.29
N SER A 113 -7.10 6.80 -3.84
CA SER A 113 -8.21 7.71 -4.08
C SER A 113 -8.13 8.28 -5.50
N PRO A 114 -9.24 8.31 -6.28
CA PRO A 114 -9.26 8.94 -7.60
C PRO A 114 -9.26 10.48 -7.52
N VAL A 115 -9.37 11.05 -6.32
CA VAL A 115 -9.48 12.51 -6.11
C VAL A 115 -8.24 13.06 -5.41
N LEU A 116 -7.75 12.38 -4.38
CA LEU A 116 -6.61 12.85 -3.58
C LEU A 116 -5.29 12.63 -4.32
N ARG A 117 -4.57 13.72 -4.56
CA ARG A 117 -3.27 13.77 -5.25
C ARG A 117 -2.33 14.74 -4.53
N GLY A 118 -1.04 14.47 -4.64
CA GLY A 118 0.00 15.26 -4.00
C GLY A 118 0.03 15.08 -2.49
N THR A 119 0.93 15.82 -1.86
CA THR A 119 1.13 15.85 -0.39
C THR A 119 1.45 17.28 0.00
N VAL A 120 1.16 17.66 1.25
CA VAL A 120 1.51 19.00 1.74
C VAL A 120 3.01 19.06 2.01
N TYR A 121 3.53 18.02 2.65
CA TYR A 121 4.95 17.85 2.91
C TYR A 121 5.53 16.70 2.10
N LYS A 122 6.82 16.81 1.75
CA LYS A 122 7.49 15.76 0.97
C LYS A 122 7.44 14.42 1.72
N PRO A 123 7.06 13.31 1.06
CA PRO A 123 7.15 11.98 1.63
C PRO A 123 8.59 11.66 2.05
N LYS A 124 8.72 10.81 3.08
CA LYS A 124 10.00 10.35 3.60
C LYS A 124 10.16 8.87 3.28
N LEU A 125 11.34 8.46 2.82
CA LEU A 125 11.68 7.04 2.77
C LEU A 125 11.81 6.56 4.21
N MET A 126 11.00 5.57 4.57
CA MET A 126 10.96 5.02 5.92
C MET A 126 11.07 3.50 5.87
N GLU A 127 11.77 2.96 6.84
CA GLU A 127 11.82 1.53 7.13
C GLU A 127 10.69 1.19 8.10
N VAL A 128 10.23 -0.06 8.07
CA VAL A 128 9.29 -0.55 9.09
C VAL A 128 9.93 -0.46 10.48
N CYS A 129 9.10 -0.29 11.51
CA CYS A 129 9.55 -0.29 12.90
C CYS A 129 10.24 -1.61 13.27
N THR A 130 11.19 -1.57 14.22
CA THR A 130 12.01 -2.74 14.61
C THR A 130 11.16 -3.95 14.98
N SER A 131 10.06 -3.78 15.72
CA SER A 131 9.18 -4.92 16.06
C SER A 131 8.54 -5.58 14.85
N VAL A 132 8.23 -4.82 13.80
CA VAL A 132 7.66 -5.32 12.55
C VAL A 132 8.73 -6.02 11.73
N GLU A 133 9.93 -5.43 11.66
CA GLU A 133 11.07 -6.05 11.00
C GLU A 133 11.43 -7.41 11.62
N ASP A 134 11.53 -7.47 12.94
CA ASP A 134 11.86 -8.69 13.67
C ASP A 134 10.79 -9.79 13.49
N GLU A 135 9.51 -9.43 13.43
CA GLU A 135 8.40 -10.40 13.33
C GLU A 135 8.07 -10.82 11.89
N PHE A 136 8.15 -9.89 10.93
CA PHE A 136 7.68 -10.08 9.54
C PHE A 136 8.73 -9.85 8.46
N GLY A 137 9.83 -9.15 8.77
CA GLY A 137 10.92 -8.84 7.85
C GLY A 137 10.99 -7.38 7.41
N TYR A 138 12.14 -7.03 6.85
CA TYR A 138 12.47 -5.66 6.42
C TYR A 138 11.67 -5.22 5.19
N VAL A 139 11.17 -3.98 5.24
CA VAL A 139 10.58 -3.25 4.12
C VAL A 139 10.89 -1.77 4.27
N GLU A 140 11.21 -1.12 3.16
CA GLU A 140 11.27 0.34 3.04
C GLU A 140 10.24 0.86 2.04
N MET A 141 9.67 2.04 2.30
CA MET A 141 8.71 2.67 1.39
C MET A 141 8.69 4.19 1.58
N PRO A 142 8.41 5.00 0.54
CA PRO A 142 8.01 6.39 0.72
C PRO A 142 6.70 6.45 1.51
N VAL A 143 6.70 7.10 2.66
CA VAL A 143 5.54 7.31 3.53
C VAL A 143 5.23 8.80 3.56
N VAL A 144 3.95 9.18 3.50
CA VAL A 144 3.55 10.59 3.64
C VAL A 144 3.99 11.13 5.00
N ASP A 145 4.27 12.44 5.09
CA ASP A 145 4.78 13.03 6.33
C ASP A 145 3.84 12.77 7.52
N LEU A 146 4.41 12.75 8.72
CA LEU A 146 3.67 12.54 9.97
C LEU A 146 2.47 13.48 10.09
N ALA A 147 2.64 14.77 9.75
CA ALA A 147 1.55 15.73 9.79
C ALA A 147 0.41 15.34 8.83
N ASP A 148 0.74 14.90 7.61
CA ASP A 148 -0.23 14.49 6.58
C ASP A 148 -0.95 13.19 6.97
N LEU A 149 -0.24 12.23 7.59
CA LEU A 149 -0.82 10.99 8.09
C LEU A 149 -1.94 11.25 9.10
N TYR A 150 -1.66 12.11 10.10
CA TYR A 150 -2.63 12.40 11.16
C TYR A 150 -3.72 13.36 10.69
N ALA A 151 -3.42 14.33 9.83
CA ALA A 151 -4.43 15.19 9.21
C ALA A 151 -5.48 14.35 8.45
N GLY A 152 -5.04 13.35 7.69
CA GLY A 152 -5.94 12.42 7.00
C GLY A 152 -6.81 11.58 7.93
N LYS A 153 -6.45 11.41 9.20
CA LYS A 153 -7.26 10.71 10.22
C LYS A 153 -8.25 11.63 10.93
N ILE A 154 -7.99 12.93 10.98
CA ILE A 154 -8.91 13.91 11.58
C ILE A 154 -10.05 14.23 10.62
N CYS A 155 -9.78 14.26 9.31
CA CYS A 155 -10.78 14.59 8.30
C CYS A 155 -11.68 13.41 7.88
N ALA A 156 -11.35 12.18 8.26
CA ALA A 156 -12.06 10.96 7.87
C ALA A 156 -13.08 10.54 8.94
#